data_AF-A0AAV2RS98-F1
#
_entry.id   AF-A0AAV2RS98-F1
#
_cell.length_a   1.000
_cell.length_b   1.000
_cell.length_c   1.000
_cell.angle_alpha   90.00
_cell.angle_beta   90.00
_cell.angle_gamma   90.00
#
_symmetry.space_group_name_H-M   'P 1'
#
loop_
_entity.id
_entity.type
_entity.pdbx_description
1 polymer ?
#
loop_
_entity_poly.entity_id
_entity_poly.type
_entity_poly.pdbx_seq_one_letter_code
_entity_poly.pdbx_strand_id
1 'polypeptide(L)'
;ADVREDIFKKINSNIKHRTRWPTVWEFLVRLILNPATNPSLVCWEVKQQHKFRLNKPEDVARVWKSKGLATVKESKDYANFARALRYWYSHGGLELVKGRQLVYQLGPLGKAYLAELQEDTSASFDSS
;
A
#
# COMPACT_ATOMS: atom_id res chain seq x y z
N ALA A 1 13.58 11.27 -5.61
CA ALA A 1 12.46 10.74 -6.42
C ALA A 1 11.17 11.40 -5.95
N ASP A 2 10.25 11.73 -6.86
CA ASP A 2 8.93 12.23 -6.46
C ASP A 2 8.18 11.12 -5.73
N VAL A 3 7.77 11.38 -4.47
CA VAL A 3 7.04 10.46 -3.60
C VAL A 3 5.84 9.85 -4.32
N ARG A 4 5.20 10.61 -5.22
CA ARG A 4 4.03 10.14 -5.98
C ARG A 4 4.40 9.10 -7.04
N GLU A 5 5.53 9.28 -7.71
CA GLU A 5 6.00 8.39 -8.78
C GLU A 5 6.34 6.99 -8.23
N ASP A 6 7.02 6.93 -7.09
CA ASP A 6 7.41 5.64 -6.48
C ASP A 6 6.19 4.87 -5.96
N ILE A 7 5.27 5.57 -5.31
CA ILE A 7 4.05 4.97 -4.74
C ILE A 7 3.16 4.40 -5.85
N PHE A 8 3.01 5.10 -6.98
CA PHE A 8 2.12 4.70 -8.07
C PHE A 8 2.81 4.02 -9.27
N LYS A 9 4.12 3.75 -9.19
CA LYS A 9 4.90 3.02 -10.21
C LYS A 9 4.14 1.80 -10.74
N LYS A 10 3.91 1.71 -12.05
CA LYS A 10 3.18 0.59 -12.65
C LYS A 10 3.91 -0.74 -12.39
N ILE A 11 3.14 -1.80 -12.16
CA ILE A 11 3.61 -3.16 -11.93
C ILE A 11 3.46 -3.96 -13.23
N ASN A 12 4.51 -4.69 -13.60
CA ASN A 12 4.47 -5.63 -14.72
C ASN A 12 3.64 -6.86 -14.33
N SER A 13 2.63 -7.19 -15.12
CA SER A 13 1.83 -8.40 -14.91
C SER A 13 2.34 -9.57 -15.75
N ASN A 14 2.27 -10.78 -15.20
CA ASN A 14 2.64 -12.03 -15.89
C ASN A 14 1.72 -12.38 -17.07
N ILE A 15 0.57 -11.70 -17.22
CA ILE A 15 -0.36 -11.92 -18.32
C ILE A 15 -0.06 -10.89 -19.43
N LYS A 16 0.63 -11.33 -20.49
CA LYS A 16 0.90 -10.59 -21.74
C LYS A 16 1.58 -9.22 -21.58
N HIS A 17 2.68 -9.10 -20.83
CA HIS A 17 3.52 -7.89 -20.74
C HIS A 17 2.75 -6.58 -20.46
N ARG A 18 1.56 -6.64 -19.86
CA ARG A 18 0.78 -5.44 -19.57
C ARG A 18 1.26 -4.84 -18.27
N THR A 19 1.60 -3.56 -18.31
CA THR A 19 1.77 -2.76 -17.09
C THR A 19 0.41 -2.42 -16.54
N ARG A 20 0.23 -2.58 -15.22
CA ARG A 20 -1.00 -2.20 -14.53
C ARG A 20 -0.67 -1.36 -13.31
N TRP A 21 -1.63 -0.59 -12.85
CA TRP A 21 -1.44 0.21 -11.66
C TRP A 21 -1.46 -0.64 -10.38
N PRO A 22 -0.74 -0.28 -9.31
CA PRO A 22 -0.78 -1.00 -8.03
C PRO A 22 -2.22 -1.13 -7.51
N THR A 23 -2.56 -2.26 -6.91
CA THR A 23 -3.82 -2.46 -6.19
C THR A 23 -3.78 -1.70 -4.87
N VAL A 24 -4.90 -1.64 -4.16
CA VAL A 24 -5.02 -0.86 -2.92
C VAL A 24 -4.07 -1.36 -1.83
N TRP A 25 -3.84 -2.68 -1.72
CA TRP A 25 -2.94 -3.24 -0.70
C TRP A 25 -1.47 -3.04 -1.07
N GLU A 26 -1.10 -3.14 -2.35
CA GLU A 26 0.28 -2.86 -2.81
C GLU A 26 0.62 -1.38 -2.63
N PHE A 27 -0.35 -0.50 -2.88
CA PHE A 27 -0.23 0.91 -2.53
C PHE A 27 0.06 1.11 -1.05
N LEU A 28 -0.66 0.42 -0.15
CA LEU A 28 -0.39 0.51 1.29
C LEU A 28 1.01 0.01 1.66
N VAL A 29 1.49 -1.07 1.05
CA VAL A 29 2.86 -1.59 1.26
C VAL A 29 3.90 -0.54 0.87
N ARG A 30 3.75 0.10 -0.30
CA ARG A 30 4.66 1.16 -0.74
C ARG A 30 4.57 2.41 0.15
N LEU A 31 3.36 2.74 0.61
CA LEU A 31 3.13 3.88 1.48
C LEU A 31 3.80 3.71 2.85
N ILE A 32 3.82 2.49 3.41
CA ILE A 32 4.47 2.24 4.71
C ILE A 32 6.02 2.13 4.60
N LEU A 33 6.54 1.77 3.43
CA LEU A 33 7.98 1.76 3.15
C LEU A 33 8.55 3.16 2.90
N ASN A 34 7.74 4.09 2.40
CA ASN A 34 8.23 5.43 2.08
C ASN A 34 8.41 6.29 3.35
N PRO A 35 9.62 6.80 3.62
CA PRO A 35 9.92 7.59 4.83
C PRO A 35 9.22 8.97 4.85
N ALA A 36 8.76 9.49 3.70
CA ALA A 36 8.00 10.74 3.67
C ALA A 36 6.57 10.58 4.20
N THR A 37 6.01 9.36 4.10
CA THR A 37 4.63 9.04 4.51
C THR A 37 4.55 8.22 5.80
N ASN A 38 5.66 7.61 6.21
CA ASN A 38 5.80 6.91 7.49
C ASN A 38 6.69 7.73 8.45
N PRO A 39 6.18 8.18 9.61
CA PRO A 39 4.94 7.78 10.28
C PRO A 39 3.70 8.66 10.01
N SER A 40 3.81 9.68 9.16
CA SER A 40 2.81 10.76 9.07
C SER A 40 1.40 10.32 8.64
N LEU A 41 1.30 9.51 7.57
CA LEU A 41 0.05 8.97 7.04
C LEU A 41 -0.22 7.56 7.54
N VAL A 42 0.84 6.77 7.68
CA VAL A 42 0.82 5.36 8.09
C VAL A 42 2.02 5.07 8.99
N CYS A 43 1.88 4.16 9.95
CA CYS A 43 3.02 3.77 10.80
C CYS A 43 3.01 2.28 11.12
N TRP A 44 4.20 1.70 11.33
CA TRP A 44 4.34 0.34 11.82
C TRP A 44 3.95 0.32 13.31
N GLU A 45 3.00 -0.53 13.67
CA GLU A 45 2.69 -0.84 15.07
C GLU A 45 3.63 -1.93 15.57
N VAL A 46 3.77 -3.00 14.77
CA VAL A 46 4.68 -4.12 15.03
C VAL A 46 5.28 -4.55 13.70
N LYS A 47 6.48 -4.05 13.40
CA LYS A 47 7.16 -4.27 12.11
C LYS A 47 7.39 -5.77 11.84
N GLN A 48 7.79 -6.54 12.85
CA GLN A 48 8.04 -7.98 12.76
C GLN A 48 6.79 -8.78 12.40
N GLN A 49 5.61 -8.29 12.79
CA GLN A 49 4.32 -8.91 12.47
C GLN A 49 3.68 -8.30 11.22
N HIS A 50 4.35 -7.34 10.57
CA HIS A 50 3.81 -6.58 9.44
C HIS A 50 2.46 -5.92 9.76
N LYS A 51 2.28 -5.49 11.02
CA LYS A 51 1.10 -4.75 11.48
C LYS A 51 1.36 -3.27 11.42
N PHE A 52 0.47 -2.54 10.77
CA PHE A 52 0.57 -1.09 10.60
C PHE A 52 -0.79 -0.42 10.80
N ARG A 53 -0.76 0.86 11.15
CA ARG A 53 -1.93 1.72 11.34
C ARG A 53 -2.00 2.78 10.24
N LEU A 54 -3.21 3.14 9.83
CA LEU A 54 -3.46 4.39 9.12
C LEU A 54 -3.67 5.52 10.13
N ASN A 55 -2.73 6.45 10.20
CA ASN A 55 -2.82 7.61 11.11
C ASN A 55 -3.77 8.66 10.58
N LYS A 56 -3.79 8.85 9.25
CA LYS A 56 -4.69 9.78 8.57
C LYS A 56 -5.47 9.05 7.46
N PRO A 57 -6.50 8.24 7.82
CA PRO A 57 -7.21 7.39 6.86
C PRO A 57 -7.84 8.15 5.69
N GLU A 58 -8.36 9.36 5.94
CA GLU A 58 -8.93 10.21 4.89
C GLU A 58 -7.86 10.74 3.92
N ASP A 59 -6.69 11.14 4.43
CA ASP A 59 -5.58 11.60 3.60
C ASP A 59 -5.00 10.44 2.77
N VAL A 60 -4.88 9.25 3.37
CA VAL A 60 -4.48 8.03 2.65
C VAL A 60 -5.46 7.73 1.51
N ALA A 61 -6.77 7.82 1.77
CA ALA A 61 -7.78 7.61 0.76
C ALA A 61 -7.72 8.66 -0.36
N ARG A 62 -7.43 9.92 -0.01
CA ARG A 62 -7.23 11.03 -0.97
C ARG A 62 -6.00 10.80 -1.85
N VAL A 63 -4.88 10.35 -1.26
CA VAL A 63 -3.68 9.98 -2.02
C VAL A 63 -4.01 8.85 -2.97
N TRP A 64 -4.66 7.78 -2.50
CA TRP A 64 -5.10 6.66 -3.35
C TRP A 64 -6.02 7.11 -4.50
N LYS A 65 -6.97 8.01 -4.23
CA LYS A 65 -7.90 8.54 -5.24
C LYS A 65 -7.19 9.41 -6.29
N SER A 66 -6.06 10.03 -5.95
CA SER A 66 -5.25 10.79 -6.93
C SER A 66 -4.60 9.93 -8.01
N LYS A 67 -4.69 8.59 -7.89
CA LYS A 67 -4.25 7.63 -8.89
C LYS A 67 -5.05 7.76 -10.19
N GLY A 68 -4.37 8.15 -11.28
CA GLY A 68 -4.92 8.06 -12.65
C GLY A 68 -5.93 9.13 -13.06
N LEU A 69 -5.96 10.29 -12.37
CA LEU A 69 -6.55 11.55 -12.84
C LEU A 69 -7.93 11.43 -13.53
N ALA A 70 -9.00 11.06 -12.80
CA ALA A 70 -10.38 11.34 -13.25
C ALA A 70 -11.41 11.36 -12.09
N THR A 71 -12.13 12.49 -12.01
CA THR A 71 -13.51 12.67 -11.51
C THR A 71 -13.82 12.70 -10.00
N VAL A 72 -13.84 13.94 -9.48
CA VAL A 72 -14.85 14.66 -8.66
C VAL A 72 -16.06 13.87 -8.10
N LYS A 73 -16.24 13.91 -6.77
CA LYS A 73 -17.43 14.40 -6.03
C LYS A 73 -17.23 14.15 -4.53
N GLU A 74 -17.69 15.11 -3.74
CA GLU A 74 -17.58 15.24 -2.30
C GLU A 74 -18.49 14.19 -1.62
N SER A 75 -17.95 13.04 -1.20
CA SER A 75 -18.62 12.10 -0.27
C SER A 75 -17.73 10.88 0.06
N LYS A 76 -17.25 10.82 1.31
CA LYS A 76 -16.64 9.65 2.01
C LYS A 76 -15.60 8.83 1.22
N ASP A 77 -14.43 9.42 1.00
CA ASP A 77 -13.31 8.78 0.28
C ASP A 77 -12.77 7.52 0.99
N TYR A 78 -12.70 7.53 2.33
CA TYR A 78 -12.23 6.37 3.08
C TYR A 78 -13.19 5.16 3.05
N ALA A 79 -14.51 5.36 2.94
CA ALA A 79 -15.46 4.24 3.00
C ALA A 79 -15.29 3.26 1.82
N ASN A 80 -15.10 3.80 0.61
CA ASN A 80 -14.83 3.03 -0.60
C ASN A 80 -13.44 2.38 -0.55
N PHE A 81 -12.44 3.14 -0.08
CA PHE A 81 -11.09 2.63 0.14
C PHE A 81 -11.11 1.43 1.11
N ALA A 82 -11.76 1.57 2.27
CA ALA A 82 -11.91 0.52 3.25
C ALA A 82 -12.70 -0.68 2.70
N ARG A 83 -13.70 -0.46 1.83
CA ARG A 83 -14.42 -1.55 1.16
C ARG A 83 -13.52 -2.37 0.23
N ALA A 84 -12.61 -1.71 -0.48
CA ALA A 84 -11.60 -2.38 -1.30
C ALA A 84 -10.58 -3.14 -0.43
N LEU A 85 -10.15 -2.59 0.71
CA LEU A 85 -9.26 -3.29 1.65
C LEU A 85 -9.89 -4.58 2.17
N ARG A 86 -11.17 -4.54 2.54
CA ARG A 86 -11.89 -5.73 3.04
C ARG A 86 -11.93 -6.87 2.03
N TYR A 87 -11.96 -6.57 0.72
CA TYR A 87 -11.89 -7.59 -0.31
C TYR A 87 -10.59 -8.40 -0.23
N TRP A 88 -9.49 -7.77 0.16
CA TRP A 88 -8.17 -8.42 0.22
C TRP A 88 -7.93 -9.29 1.45
N TYR A 89 -8.87 -9.33 2.41
CA TYR A 89 -8.80 -10.25 3.54
C TYR A 89 -8.91 -11.71 3.12
N SER A 90 -9.78 -12.02 2.16
CA SER A 90 -9.94 -13.38 1.65
C SER A 90 -8.98 -13.73 0.50
N HIS A 91 -8.34 -12.71 -0.10
CA HIS A 91 -7.46 -12.88 -1.26
C HIS A 91 -5.96 -12.86 -0.88
N GLY A 92 -5.63 -12.83 0.42
CA GLY A 92 -4.27 -12.98 0.93
C GLY A 92 -3.38 -11.73 0.84
N GLY A 93 -3.91 -10.59 0.37
CA GLY A 93 -3.18 -9.32 0.38
C GLY A 93 -3.06 -8.72 1.78
N LEU A 94 -4.14 -8.81 2.56
CA LEU A 94 -4.21 -8.31 3.94
C LEU A 94 -4.84 -9.36 4.87
N GLU A 95 -4.59 -9.24 6.15
CA GLU A 95 -5.22 -10.00 7.23
C GLU A 95 -6.01 -9.07 8.15
N LEU A 96 -7.18 -9.53 8.60
CA LEU A 96 -8.02 -8.78 9.53
C LEU A 96 -7.41 -8.77 10.94
N VAL A 97 -7.22 -7.59 11.51
CA VAL A 97 -6.83 -7.43 12.91
C VAL A 97 -8.09 -7.19 13.76
N LYS A 98 -8.57 -8.25 14.43
CA LYS A 98 -9.80 -8.20 15.23
C LYS A 98 -9.70 -7.15 16.36
N GLY A 99 -10.78 -6.40 16.57
CA GLY A 99 -10.89 -5.43 17.68
C GLY A 99 -10.00 -4.19 17.55
N ARG A 100 -9.33 -3.98 16.42
CA ARG A 100 -8.41 -2.85 16.22
C ARG A 100 -8.86 -2.02 15.01
N GLN A 101 -9.24 -0.77 15.28
CA GLN A 101 -9.65 0.16 14.23
C GLN A 101 -8.42 0.73 13.50
N LEU A 102 -8.52 0.87 12.17
CA LEU A 102 -7.49 1.43 11.28
C LEU A 102 -6.15 0.68 11.29
N VAL A 103 -6.11 -0.50 11.91
CA VAL A 103 -4.92 -1.36 11.97
C VAL A 103 -5.10 -2.51 11.00
N TYR A 104 -4.08 -2.74 10.19
CA TYR A 104 -4.04 -3.75 9.15
C TYR A 104 -2.78 -4.59 9.31
N GLN A 105 -2.85 -5.83 8.87
CA GLN A 105 -1.72 -6.74 8.83
C GLN A 105 -1.53 -7.19 7.38
N LEU A 106 -0.29 -7.28 6.92
CA LEU A 106 -0.01 -7.87 5.61
C LEU A 106 -0.34 -9.37 5.64
N GLY A 107 -1.06 -9.84 4.63
CA GLY A 107 -1.25 -11.27 4.40
C GLY A 107 -0.07 -11.89 3.67
N PRO A 108 -0.14 -13.18 3.29
CA PRO A 108 0.96 -13.87 2.61
C PRO A 108 1.44 -13.17 1.34
N LEU A 109 0.54 -12.68 0.48
CA LEU A 109 0.91 -11.94 -0.74
C LEU A 109 1.52 -10.58 -0.40
N GLY A 110 0.99 -9.91 0.63
CA GLY A 110 1.53 -8.65 1.13
C GLY A 110 2.98 -8.77 1.61
N LYS A 111 3.29 -9.85 2.33
CA LYS A 111 4.64 -10.13 2.85
C LYS A 111 5.61 -10.48 1.73
N ALA A 112 5.20 -11.31 0.77
CA ALA A 112 6.02 -11.64 -0.40
C ALA A 112 6.37 -10.37 -1.20
N TYR A 113 5.37 -9.53 -1.47
CA TYR A 113 5.58 -8.27 -2.19
C TYR A 113 6.48 -7.29 -1.43
N LEU A 114 6.35 -7.23 -0.10
CA LEU A 114 7.24 -6.43 0.73
C LEU A 114 8.70 -6.91 0.65
N ALA A 115 8.93 -8.22 0.66
CA ALA A 115 10.27 -8.80 0.54
C ALA A 115 10.89 -8.46 -0.82
N GLU A 116 10.14 -8.63 -1.92
CA GLU A 116 10.58 -8.27 -3.28
C GLU A 116 11.05 -6.80 -3.35
N LEU A 117 10.28 -5.87 -2.78
CA LEU A 117 10.63 -4.44 -2.78
C LEU A 117 11.87 -4.11 -1.93
N GLN A 118 12.14 -4.90 -0.88
CA GLN A 118 13.32 -4.71 -0.03
C GLN A 118 14.58 -5.29 -0.68
N GLU A 119 14.46 -6.40 -1.41
CA GLU A 119 15.56 -7.00 -2.18
C GLU A 119 16.05 -6.08 -3.31
N ASP A 120 15.12 -5.46 -4.05
CA ASP A 120 15.42 -4.47 -5.10
C ASP A 120 16.22 -3.27 -4.56
N THR A 121 16.01 -2.91 -3.30
CA THR A 121 16.74 -1.80 -2.65
C THR A 121 18.18 -2.21 -2.30
N SER A 122 18.38 -3.46 -1.85
CA SER A 122 19.71 -3.98 -1.51
C SER A 122 20.59 -4.29 -2.72
N ALA A 123 20.00 -4.72 -3.85
CA ALA A 123 20.75 -5.01 -5.07
C ALA A 123 21.42 -3.77 -5.70
N SER A 124 20.97 -2.57 -5.34
CA SER A 124 21.56 -1.31 -5.80
C SER A 124 22.86 -0.91 -5.10
N PHE A 125 23.23 -1.54 -3.97
CA PHE A 125 24.35 -1.08 -3.14
C PHE A 125 25.65 -1.87 -3.34
N ASP A 126 25.62 -2.98 -4.07
CA ASP A 126 26.77 -3.90 -4.25
C ASP A 126 27.43 -3.75 -5.64
N SER A 127 27.33 -2.58 -6.26
CA SER A 127 27.95 -2.28 -7.57
C SER A 127 28.81 -1.02 -7.53
N SER A 128 29.50 -0.77 -6.42
CA SER A 128 30.49 0.30 -6.30
C SER A 128 31.79 -0.21 -5.70
#